data_AF-A0A8C5ASD1-F1
#
_entry.id   AF-A0A8C5ASD1-F1
#
_cell.length_a   1.000
_cell.length_b   1.000
_cell.length_c   1.000
_cell.angle_alpha   90.00
_cell.angle_beta   90.00
_cell.angle_gamma   90.00
#
_symmetry.space_group_name_H-M   'P 1'
#
loop_
_entity.id
_entity.type
_entity.pdbx_description
1 polymer ?
#
loop_
_entity_poly.entity_id
_entity_poly.type
_entity_poly.pdbx_seq_one_letter_code
_entity_poly.pdbx_strand_id
1 'polypeptide(L)'
;MANVSSLVNESPILLPLNKDKTMYDGFVTVQERDFRLRIVLPSDRQLKRAKLHCCWELKHLLRGYQHIVKQVRFYFTLTFCVILQEVALRGHPESLSIPPPQYYSQLITEMEMLGWDKLLFIDSEFRTLRLKAGDSSEREHILTVKLKAKHPEESPECSADVPVPLDMAWTPQSTLEKLHSQFMLVLESLAEFWEVLDEIDRRTWVLEPERPSRADTMRRIAIGSSVLHNLQDVLEIEFPSPATHEKSSFSAECGICYAYRLETAIPDQVCNDPRCGQPFHQACLYEWLRALPSSRQSFSVVFGECPYCSKPITVKMAAPLS
;
A
#
# COMPACT_ATOMS: atom_id res chain seq x y z
N MET A 1 -9.71 51.91 -13.47
CA MET A 1 -8.98 51.78 -12.19
C MET A 1 -9.34 50.43 -11.61
N ALA A 2 -8.51 49.41 -11.85
CA ALA A 2 -8.76 48.07 -11.31
C ALA A 2 -8.41 48.07 -9.83
N ASN A 3 -9.37 47.62 -9.02
CA ASN A 3 -9.34 47.70 -7.57
C ASN A 3 -8.34 46.68 -7.01
N VAL A 4 -7.35 47.14 -6.23
CA VAL A 4 -6.23 46.33 -5.68
C VAL A 4 -6.70 45.38 -4.56
N SER A 5 -8.00 45.13 -4.45
CA SER A 5 -8.62 44.13 -3.58
C SER A 5 -8.74 42.76 -4.24
N SER A 6 -8.61 42.64 -5.57
CA SER A 6 -8.70 41.33 -6.26
C SER A 6 -7.44 40.47 -6.11
N LEU A 7 -6.26 41.07 -5.89
CA LEU A 7 -4.99 40.34 -5.80
C LEU A 7 -4.95 39.32 -4.65
N VAL A 8 -5.57 39.64 -3.51
CA VAL A 8 -5.56 38.77 -2.31
C VAL A 8 -6.52 37.58 -2.47
N ASN A 9 -7.57 37.72 -3.28
CA ASN A 9 -8.56 36.67 -3.50
C ASN A 9 -8.18 35.70 -4.63
N GLU A 10 -7.37 36.14 -5.61
CA GLU A 10 -7.04 35.34 -6.80
C GLU A 10 -5.65 34.69 -6.76
N SER A 11 -4.80 35.09 -5.80
CA SER A 11 -3.47 34.53 -5.56
C SER A 11 -3.19 34.57 -4.05
N PRO A 12 -3.56 33.54 -3.28
CA PRO A 12 -3.41 33.56 -1.82
C PRO A 12 -1.95 33.63 -1.34
N ILE A 13 -0.99 33.56 -2.26
CA ILE A 13 0.44 33.40 -1.96
C ILE A 13 1.26 34.66 -2.28
N LEU A 14 0.70 35.73 -2.86
CA LEU A 14 1.38 37.02 -3.10
C LEU A 14 0.74 38.16 -2.30
N LEU A 15 1.42 38.57 -1.21
CA LEU A 15 0.89 39.52 -0.24
C LEU A 15 1.52 40.91 -0.36
N PRO A 16 0.75 42.00 -0.20
CA PRO A 16 1.29 43.35 -0.15
C PRO A 16 2.11 43.56 1.13
N LEU A 17 3.35 44.01 0.99
CA LEU A 17 4.27 44.28 2.12
C LEU A 17 4.14 45.70 2.69
N ASN A 18 3.43 46.60 2.02
CA ASN A 18 3.24 47.97 2.49
C ASN A 18 1.81 48.48 2.30
N LYS A 19 1.45 49.46 3.13
CA LYS A 19 0.11 50.10 3.12
C LYS A 19 -0.20 50.77 1.77
N ASP A 20 0.84 51.24 1.08
CA ASP A 20 0.71 51.89 -0.24
C ASP A 20 0.54 50.89 -1.40
N LYS A 21 0.62 49.58 -1.12
CA LYS A 21 0.50 48.49 -2.09
C LYS A 21 1.43 48.64 -3.30
N THR A 22 2.64 49.13 -3.05
CA THR A 22 3.71 49.25 -4.07
C THR A 22 4.76 48.15 -3.95
N MET A 23 4.71 47.32 -2.90
CA MET A 23 5.57 46.15 -2.73
C MET A 23 4.74 44.92 -2.46
N TYR A 24 5.02 43.84 -3.18
CA TYR A 24 4.38 42.53 -3.03
C TYR A 24 5.46 41.47 -2.88
N ASP A 25 5.26 40.50 -1.99
CA ASP A 25 6.16 39.37 -1.77
C ASP A 25 5.33 38.11 -1.56
N GLY A 26 5.83 37.00 -2.09
CA GLY A 26 5.08 35.78 -2.13
C GLY A 26 5.74 34.69 -2.93
N PHE A 27 4.94 33.68 -3.25
CA PHE A 27 5.37 32.58 -4.10
C PHE A 27 4.51 32.53 -5.36
N VAL A 28 5.14 32.11 -6.45
CA VAL A 28 4.48 31.76 -7.70
C VAL A 28 4.79 30.31 -8.00
N THR A 29 3.75 29.52 -8.23
CA THR A 29 3.88 28.13 -8.62
C THR A 29 4.11 28.06 -10.12
N VAL A 30 5.22 27.46 -10.54
CA VAL A 30 5.57 27.21 -11.94
C VAL A 30 5.97 25.75 -12.05
N GLN A 31 5.29 24.97 -12.89
CA GLN A 31 5.53 23.51 -13.04
C GLN A 31 5.52 22.77 -11.68
N GLU A 32 4.50 23.02 -10.86
CA GLU A 32 4.34 22.44 -9.51
C GLU A 32 5.47 22.76 -8.52
N ARG A 33 6.36 23.72 -8.84
CA ARG A 33 7.38 24.21 -7.93
C ARG A 33 7.11 25.65 -7.54
N ASP A 34 7.17 25.92 -6.24
CA ASP A 34 6.96 27.24 -5.69
C ASP A 34 8.25 28.06 -5.72
N PHE A 35 8.23 29.15 -6.47
CA PHE A 35 9.34 30.10 -6.55
C PHE A 35 8.97 31.39 -5.83
N ARG A 36 9.86 31.84 -4.94
CA ARG A 36 9.67 33.12 -4.27
C ARG A 36 9.84 34.28 -5.25
N LEU A 37 8.85 35.16 -5.28
CA LEU A 37 8.81 36.34 -6.14
C LEU A 37 8.45 37.57 -5.32
N ARG A 38 9.23 38.65 -5.50
CA ARG A 38 8.95 39.97 -4.96
C ARG A 38 8.84 40.99 -6.08
N ILE A 39 7.77 41.78 -6.05
CA ILE A 39 7.44 42.79 -7.04
C ILE A 39 7.51 44.17 -6.38
N VAL A 40 8.29 45.08 -6.95
CA VAL A 40 8.40 46.47 -6.48
C VAL A 40 7.92 47.39 -7.59
N LEU A 41 6.84 48.11 -7.32
CA LEU A 41 6.26 49.12 -8.20
C LEU A 41 6.92 50.48 -7.95
N PRO A 42 7.12 51.31 -8.99
CA PRO A 42 7.54 52.70 -8.81
C PRO A 42 6.44 53.56 -8.18
N SER A 43 6.79 54.76 -7.74
CA SER A 43 5.86 55.71 -7.08
C SER A 43 4.67 56.10 -7.96
N ASP A 44 4.82 56.05 -9.28
CA ASP A 44 3.78 56.29 -10.28
C ASP A 44 2.86 55.07 -10.51
N ARG A 45 3.12 53.96 -9.80
CA ARG A 45 2.43 52.66 -9.88
C ARG A 45 2.36 52.08 -11.29
N GLN A 46 3.22 52.52 -12.20
CA GLN A 46 3.26 52.02 -13.57
C GLN A 46 3.97 50.67 -13.64
N LEU A 47 3.20 49.62 -13.98
CA LEU A 47 3.66 48.23 -14.09
C LEU A 47 4.80 48.03 -15.10
N LYS A 48 4.88 48.85 -16.16
CA LYS A 48 5.97 48.80 -17.16
C LYS A 48 7.37 49.01 -16.55
N ARG A 49 7.41 49.66 -15.39
CA ARG A 49 8.64 49.99 -14.66
C ARG A 49 8.77 49.19 -13.35
N ALA A 50 7.93 48.17 -13.15
CA ALA A 50 8.01 47.28 -12.01
C ALA A 50 9.35 46.51 -12.01
N LYS A 51 9.95 46.36 -10.83
CA LYS A 51 11.13 45.52 -10.62
C LYS A 51 10.69 44.19 -10.05
N LEU A 52 11.17 43.10 -10.66
CA LEU A 52 10.94 41.73 -10.21
C LEU A 52 12.21 41.19 -9.55
N HIS A 53 12.08 40.69 -8.33
CA HIS A 53 13.14 40.07 -7.54
C HIS A 53 12.76 38.61 -7.28
N CYS A 54 13.60 37.68 -7.70
CA CYS A 54 13.38 36.24 -7.56
C CYS A 54 14.70 35.48 -7.46
N CYS A 55 14.65 34.18 -7.13
CA CYS A 55 15.82 33.31 -7.11
C CYS A 55 16.46 33.19 -8.51
N TRP A 56 17.71 32.72 -8.54
CA TRP A 56 18.45 32.58 -9.79
C TRP A 56 17.78 31.61 -10.77
N GLU A 57 17.12 30.56 -10.28
CA GLU A 57 16.35 29.60 -11.10
C GLU A 57 15.21 30.29 -11.84
N LEU A 58 14.34 31.03 -11.12
CA LEU A 58 13.24 31.78 -11.73
C LEU A 58 13.77 32.88 -12.66
N LYS A 59 14.86 33.54 -12.28
CA LYS A 59 15.50 34.57 -13.13
C LYS A 59 16.07 33.98 -14.42
N HIS A 60 16.55 32.73 -14.39
CA HIS A 60 16.99 32.00 -15.56
C HIS A 60 15.82 31.60 -16.45
N LEU A 61 14.73 31.10 -15.86
CA LEU A 61 13.48 30.77 -16.57
C LEU A 61 12.87 31.98 -17.28
N LEU A 62 13.01 33.18 -16.70
CA LEU A 62 12.50 34.44 -17.27
C LEU A 62 13.47 35.12 -18.26
N ARG A 63 14.65 34.56 -18.50
CA ARG A 63 15.68 35.15 -19.37
C ARG A 63 15.25 35.04 -20.83
N GLY A 64 15.13 36.19 -21.52
CA GLY A 64 14.64 36.27 -22.91
C GLY A 64 13.20 36.83 -23.04
N TYR A 65 12.39 36.74 -21.98
CA TYR A 65 10.99 37.15 -21.99
C TYR A 65 10.71 38.50 -21.32
N GLN A 66 11.77 39.24 -20.98
CA GLN A 66 11.70 40.54 -20.30
C GLN A 66 10.90 41.60 -21.06
N HIS A 67 10.79 41.48 -22.39
CA HIS A 67 10.04 42.41 -23.24
C HIS A 67 8.53 42.12 -23.21
N ILE A 68 8.13 40.85 -23.15
CA ILE A 68 6.73 40.42 -23.06
C ILE A 68 6.14 40.83 -21.71
N VAL A 69 6.88 40.58 -20.63
CA VAL A 69 6.50 41.00 -19.27
C VAL A 69 6.29 42.53 -19.18
N LYS A 70 6.97 43.33 -20.01
CA LYS A 70 6.85 44.80 -20.06
C LYS A 70 5.76 45.33 -21.01
N GLN A 71 5.31 44.55 -21.99
CA GLN A 71 4.35 44.99 -23.02
C GLN A 71 2.90 44.60 -22.73
N VAL A 72 2.66 43.63 -21.85
CA VAL A 72 1.30 43.18 -21.54
C VAL A 72 0.55 44.25 -20.74
N ARG A 73 -0.57 44.70 -21.31
CA ARG A 73 -1.51 45.66 -20.69
C ARG A 73 -2.34 44.87 -19.67
N PHE A 74 -1.83 44.75 -18.44
CA PHE A 74 -2.42 43.90 -17.40
C PHE A 74 -3.78 44.38 -16.92
N TYR A 75 -4.83 43.63 -17.27
CA TYR A 75 -5.86 43.30 -16.30
C TYR A 75 -5.34 42.10 -15.52
N PHE A 76 -5.19 42.24 -14.19
CA PHE A 76 -4.58 41.23 -13.32
C PHE A 76 -5.61 40.13 -13.00
N THR A 77 -6.01 39.38 -14.01
CA THR A 77 -6.94 38.23 -13.92
C THR A 77 -6.45 37.18 -14.92
N LEU A 78 -6.05 36.00 -14.44
CA LEU A 78 -5.66 34.79 -15.21
C LEU A 78 -4.49 34.90 -16.22
N THR A 79 -4.24 36.05 -16.86
CA THR A 79 -3.31 36.15 -17.99
C THR A 79 -1.84 36.17 -17.58
N PHE A 80 -1.49 36.68 -16.39
CA PHE A 80 -0.09 36.74 -15.97
C PHE A 80 0.47 35.37 -15.55
N CYS A 81 -0.33 34.56 -14.86
CA CYS A 81 0.04 33.18 -14.50
C CYS A 81 0.12 32.30 -15.76
N VAL A 82 -0.80 32.49 -16.72
CA VAL A 82 -0.74 31.80 -18.02
C VAL A 82 0.52 32.19 -18.79
N ILE A 83 0.93 33.46 -18.80
CA ILE A 83 2.15 33.89 -19.49
C ILE A 83 3.41 33.36 -18.79
N LEU A 84 3.44 33.25 -17.45
CA LEU A 84 4.55 32.62 -16.74
C LEU A 84 4.61 31.10 -16.99
N GLN A 85 3.45 30.42 -17.07
CA GLN A 85 3.35 29.04 -17.53
C GLN A 85 3.83 28.90 -18.98
N GLU A 86 3.46 29.81 -19.88
CA GLU A 86 3.86 29.79 -21.29
C GLU A 86 5.36 30.08 -21.48
N VAL A 87 5.94 30.93 -20.64
CA VAL A 87 7.38 31.21 -20.59
C VAL A 87 8.16 30.03 -20.01
N ALA A 88 7.63 29.35 -18.99
CA ALA A 88 8.21 28.13 -18.44
C ALA A 88 8.13 26.95 -19.42
N LEU A 89 7.02 26.82 -20.16
CA LEU A 89 6.83 25.84 -21.22
C LEU A 89 7.82 26.03 -22.40
N ARG A 90 8.31 27.24 -22.63
CA ARG A 90 9.29 27.53 -23.70
C ARG A 90 10.74 27.61 -23.21
N GLY A 91 11.01 27.31 -21.93
CA GLY A 91 12.32 27.44 -21.28
C GLY A 91 13.26 26.25 -21.43
N HIS A 92 12.81 25.12 -21.99
CA HIS A 92 13.65 23.95 -22.28
C HIS A 92 13.95 23.85 -23.78
N PRO A 93 15.20 24.13 -24.21
CA PRO A 93 15.65 23.94 -25.58
C PRO A 93 16.12 22.49 -25.82
N GLU A 94 15.29 21.52 -25.43
CA GLU A 94 15.44 20.13 -25.88
C GLU A 94 14.15 19.73 -26.60
N SER A 95 14.08 20.11 -27.88
CA SER A 95 13.20 19.56 -28.92
C SER A 95 11.80 19.08 -28.48
N LEU A 96 10.92 19.99 -28.03
CA LEU A 96 9.50 19.68 -27.91
C LEU A 96 8.83 19.90 -29.27
N SER A 97 8.78 18.84 -30.09
CA SER A 97 7.79 18.78 -31.16
C SER A 97 6.40 18.82 -30.52
N ILE A 98 5.67 19.93 -30.67
CA ILE A 98 4.28 20.01 -30.26
C ILE A 98 3.51 18.91 -31.00
N PRO A 99 2.89 17.95 -30.31
CA PRO A 99 2.10 16.91 -30.95
C PRO A 99 1.01 17.53 -31.83
N PRO A 100 0.70 16.92 -32.98
CA PRO A 100 -0.32 17.45 -33.87
C PRO A 100 -1.70 17.44 -33.18
N PRO A 101 -2.63 18.35 -33.51
CA PRO A 101 -3.93 18.46 -32.82
C PRO A 101 -4.72 17.14 -32.71
N GLN A 102 -4.55 16.26 -33.69
CA GLN A 102 -5.15 14.92 -33.71
C GLN A 102 -4.80 14.08 -32.48
N TYR A 103 -3.59 14.24 -31.94
CA TYR A 103 -3.15 13.57 -30.72
C TYR A 103 -4.06 13.89 -29.54
N TYR A 104 -4.33 15.18 -29.31
CA TYR A 104 -5.16 15.61 -28.18
C TYR A 104 -6.63 15.21 -28.38
N SER A 105 -7.14 15.31 -29.61
CA SER A 105 -8.50 14.84 -29.92
C SER A 105 -8.67 13.35 -29.65
N GLN A 106 -7.68 12.53 -30.04
CA GLN A 106 -7.67 11.10 -29.75
C GLN A 106 -7.62 10.84 -28.26
N LEU A 107 -6.71 11.49 -27.53
CA LEU A 107 -6.56 11.30 -26.08
C LEU A 107 -7.84 11.69 -25.33
N ILE A 108 -8.47 12.81 -25.67
CA ILE A 108 -9.75 13.24 -25.08
C ILE A 108 -10.84 12.19 -25.36
N THR A 109 -10.89 11.65 -26.58
CA THR A 109 -11.86 10.58 -26.93
C THR A 109 -11.61 9.32 -26.09
N GLU A 110 -10.35 8.92 -25.90
CA GLU A 110 -10.01 7.77 -25.05
C GLU A 110 -10.39 8.00 -23.57
N MET A 111 -10.25 9.23 -23.08
CA MET A 111 -10.66 9.61 -21.72
C MET A 111 -12.18 9.66 -21.56
N GLU A 112 -12.92 10.13 -22.56
CA GLU A 112 -14.39 10.09 -22.58
C GLU A 112 -14.89 8.64 -22.56
N MET A 113 -14.27 7.76 -23.34
CA MET A 113 -14.60 6.32 -23.36
C MET A 113 -14.28 5.63 -22.03
N LEU A 114 -13.14 5.94 -21.42
CA LEU A 114 -12.75 5.41 -20.11
C LEU A 114 -13.66 5.91 -18.97
N GLY A 115 -14.12 7.15 -19.07
CA GLY A 115 -14.85 7.86 -18.03
C GLY A 115 -13.96 8.82 -17.25
N TRP A 116 -14.35 10.10 -17.23
CA TRP A 116 -13.62 11.17 -16.53
C TRP A 116 -13.55 10.99 -15.02
N ASP A 117 -14.48 10.23 -14.43
CA ASP A 117 -14.45 9.90 -13.00
C ASP A 117 -13.19 9.14 -12.62
N LYS A 118 -12.60 8.39 -13.56
CA LYS A 118 -11.39 7.59 -13.35
C LYS A 118 -10.10 8.41 -13.41
N LEU A 119 -10.14 9.65 -13.91
CA LEU A 119 -8.96 10.50 -13.98
C LEU A 119 -8.76 11.26 -12.67
N LEU A 120 -7.62 11.05 -12.01
CA LEU A 120 -7.22 11.82 -10.82
C LEU A 120 -6.37 13.04 -11.19
N PHE A 121 -5.50 12.88 -12.19
CA PHE A 121 -4.53 13.90 -12.56
C PHE A 121 -4.08 13.72 -14.01
N ILE A 122 -3.83 14.83 -14.67
CA ILE A 122 -3.10 14.91 -15.95
C ILE A 122 -2.13 16.10 -15.88
N ASP A 123 -0.90 15.91 -16.33
CA ASP A 123 0.10 16.98 -16.35
C ASP A 123 -0.22 18.04 -17.43
N SER A 124 0.44 19.19 -17.35
CA SER A 124 0.26 20.29 -18.33
C SER A 124 0.72 19.94 -19.75
N GLU A 125 1.47 18.86 -19.91
CA GLU A 125 2.03 18.39 -21.18
C GLU A 125 1.16 17.30 -21.81
N PHE A 126 0.08 16.88 -21.13
CA PHE A 126 -0.80 15.77 -21.51
C PHE A 126 -0.05 14.45 -21.75
N ARG A 127 1.07 14.25 -21.05
CA ARG A 127 1.92 13.05 -21.17
C ARG A 127 1.73 12.13 -20.00
N THR A 128 1.60 12.65 -18.79
CA THR A 128 1.44 11.84 -17.58
C THR A 128 0.01 11.90 -17.10
N LEU A 129 -0.64 10.74 -17.03
CA LEU A 129 -1.98 10.56 -16.49
C LEU A 129 -1.90 9.71 -15.22
N ARG A 130 -2.75 10.02 -14.23
CA ARG A 130 -3.00 9.14 -13.08
C ARG A 130 -4.46 8.74 -13.07
N LEU A 131 -4.70 7.44 -13.16
CA LEU A 131 -6.02 6.84 -13.23
C LEU A 131 -6.31 6.10 -11.92
N LYS A 132 -7.47 6.35 -11.32
CA LYS A 132 -7.94 5.58 -10.16
C LYS A 132 -8.55 4.25 -10.61
N ALA A 133 -8.37 3.23 -9.79
CA ALA A 133 -8.98 1.92 -9.92
C ALA A 133 -9.37 1.41 -8.53
N GLY A 134 -10.60 0.91 -8.39
CA GLY A 134 -11.05 0.26 -7.16
C GLY A 134 -11.04 -1.24 -7.34
N ASP A 135 -10.49 -2.00 -6.40
CA ASP A 135 -10.60 -3.46 -6.41
C ASP A 135 -11.92 -3.95 -5.79
N SER A 136 -12.14 -5.27 -5.82
CA SER A 136 -13.31 -5.93 -5.22
C SER A 136 -13.51 -5.71 -3.72
N SER A 137 -12.49 -5.23 -3.00
CA SER A 137 -12.58 -4.85 -1.57
C SER A 137 -12.70 -3.33 -1.38
N GLU A 138 -13.05 -2.59 -2.44
CA GLU A 138 -13.19 -1.14 -2.47
C GLU A 138 -11.89 -0.38 -2.12
N ARG A 139 -10.72 -1.02 -2.27
CA ARG A 139 -9.44 -0.33 -2.07
C ARG A 139 -9.10 0.47 -3.32
N GLU A 140 -8.71 1.72 -3.12
CA GLU A 140 -8.29 2.60 -4.21
C GLU A 140 -6.81 2.40 -4.55
N HIS A 141 -6.56 2.20 -5.84
CA HIS A 141 -5.23 2.04 -6.44
C HIS A 141 -5.05 3.07 -7.55
N ILE A 142 -3.80 3.47 -7.81
CA ILE A 142 -3.46 4.50 -8.80
C ILE A 142 -2.55 3.91 -9.86
N LEU A 143 -3.01 3.94 -11.12
CA LEU A 143 -2.20 3.65 -12.29
C LEU A 143 -1.63 4.95 -12.85
N THR A 144 -0.32 5.10 -12.84
CA THR A 144 0.38 6.19 -13.52
C THR A 144 0.77 5.75 -14.92
N VAL A 145 0.27 6.46 -15.93
CA VAL A 145 0.52 6.21 -17.36
C VAL A 145 1.31 7.38 -17.93
N LYS A 146 2.51 7.13 -18.44
CA LYS A 146 3.32 8.12 -19.16
C LYS A 146 3.29 7.82 -20.66
N LEU A 147 2.56 8.65 -21.39
CA LEU A 147 2.48 8.62 -22.85
C LEU A 147 3.78 9.14 -23.45
N LYS A 148 4.22 8.45 -24.51
CA LYS A 148 5.39 8.85 -25.28
C LYS A 148 4.99 9.68 -26.49
N ALA A 149 5.97 10.33 -27.12
CA ALA A 149 5.73 11.29 -28.21
C ALA A 149 5.01 10.68 -29.43
N LYS A 150 5.12 9.38 -29.65
CA LYS A 150 4.48 8.64 -30.75
C LYS A 150 3.28 7.81 -30.31
N HIS A 151 2.64 8.13 -29.19
CA HIS A 151 1.41 7.45 -28.78
C HIS A 151 0.30 7.64 -29.86
N PRO A 152 -0.46 6.60 -30.21
CA PRO A 152 -0.51 5.25 -29.61
C PRO A 152 0.46 4.22 -30.21
N GLU A 153 1.24 4.56 -31.24
CA GLU A 153 2.15 3.63 -31.94
C GLU A 153 3.24 3.08 -31.00
N GLU A 154 3.69 3.90 -30.06
CA GLU A 154 4.64 3.52 -29.01
C GLU A 154 3.93 3.26 -27.68
N SER A 155 4.31 2.18 -26.99
CA SER A 155 3.72 1.82 -25.70
C SER A 155 4.03 2.84 -24.60
N PRO A 156 3.04 3.17 -23.76
CA PRO A 156 3.26 4.03 -22.61
C PRO A 156 4.03 3.30 -21.50
N GLU A 157 4.72 4.06 -20.66
CA GLU A 157 5.31 3.54 -19.42
C GLU A 157 4.24 3.55 -18.32
N CYS A 158 3.96 2.38 -17.76
CA CYS A 158 2.95 2.21 -16.72
C CYS A 158 3.63 1.88 -15.39
N SER A 159 3.16 2.49 -14.30
CA SER A 159 3.64 2.21 -12.95
C SER A 159 2.50 2.33 -11.94
N ALA A 160 2.54 1.51 -10.90
CA ALA A 160 1.59 1.50 -9.79
C ALA A 160 2.27 0.90 -8.55
N ASP A 161 1.72 1.17 -7.37
CA ASP A 161 2.20 0.58 -6.11
C ASP A 161 1.67 -0.85 -6.00
N VAL A 162 2.30 -1.78 -6.72
CA VAL A 162 1.93 -3.21 -6.73
C VAL A 162 3.13 -4.08 -6.39
N PRO A 163 2.93 -5.25 -5.74
CA PRO A 163 4.00 -6.13 -5.26
C PRO A 163 4.67 -6.95 -6.38
N VAL A 164 4.18 -6.83 -7.61
CA VAL A 164 4.65 -7.56 -8.79
C VAL A 164 4.98 -6.57 -9.92
N PRO A 165 5.88 -6.92 -10.85
CA PRO A 165 6.10 -6.13 -12.05
C PRO A 165 4.80 -5.91 -12.83
N LEU A 166 4.59 -4.68 -13.29
CA LEU A 166 3.38 -4.29 -14.03
C LEU A 166 3.59 -4.46 -15.54
N ASP A 167 3.34 -5.66 -16.05
CA ASP A 167 3.45 -5.97 -17.47
C ASP A 167 2.14 -5.71 -18.21
N MET A 168 2.05 -4.55 -18.86
CA MET A 168 0.87 -4.12 -19.61
C MET A 168 1.02 -4.42 -21.10
N ALA A 169 0.15 -5.27 -21.65
CA ALA A 169 0.15 -5.52 -23.09
C ALA A 169 -0.37 -4.29 -23.83
N TRP A 170 0.39 -3.85 -24.83
CA TRP A 170 0.06 -2.68 -25.66
C TRP A 170 0.27 -2.97 -27.14
N THR A 171 -0.70 -2.56 -27.94
CA THR A 171 -0.63 -2.51 -29.41
C THR A 171 -1.03 -1.11 -29.89
N PRO A 172 -0.70 -0.70 -31.13
CA PRO A 172 -1.12 0.61 -31.65
C PRO A 172 -2.64 0.83 -31.72
N GLN A 173 -3.45 -0.22 -31.55
CA GLN A 173 -4.92 -0.17 -31.50
C GLN A 173 -5.45 -0.22 -30.06
N SER A 174 -4.56 -0.33 -29.06
CA SER A 174 -4.93 -0.31 -27.65
C SER A 174 -5.33 1.09 -27.22
N THR A 175 -6.18 1.17 -26.20
CA THR A 175 -6.70 2.41 -25.63
C THR A 175 -6.41 2.48 -24.13
N LEU A 176 -6.56 3.68 -23.54
CA LEU A 176 -6.53 3.84 -22.08
C LEU A 176 -7.55 2.94 -21.36
N GLU A 177 -8.73 2.70 -21.93
CA GLU A 177 -9.73 1.77 -21.40
C GLU A 177 -9.19 0.34 -21.33
N LYS A 178 -8.48 -0.11 -22.38
CA LYS A 178 -7.89 -1.45 -22.40
C LYS A 178 -6.75 -1.58 -21.39
N LEU A 179 -5.95 -0.52 -21.19
CA LEU A 179 -4.95 -0.48 -20.11
C LEU A 179 -5.60 -0.55 -18.75
N HIS A 180 -6.61 0.29 -18.49
CA HIS A 180 -7.33 0.30 -17.22
C HIS A 180 -7.95 -1.07 -16.92
N SER A 181 -8.58 -1.70 -17.91
CA SER A 181 -9.13 -3.06 -17.77
C SER A 181 -8.07 -4.11 -17.44
N GLN A 182 -6.88 -4.04 -18.05
CA GLN A 182 -5.77 -4.93 -17.71
C GLN A 182 -5.28 -4.70 -16.27
N PHE A 183 -5.19 -3.44 -15.86
CA PHE A 183 -4.78 -3.11 -14.50
C PHE A 183 -5.79 -3.64 -13.47
N MET A 184 -7.09 -3.49 -13.72
CA MET A 184 -8.14 -4.08 -12.87
C MET A 184 -7.96 -5.59 -12.71
N LEU A 185 -7.59 -6.33 -13.76
CA LEU A 185 -7.32 -7.77 -13.66
C LEU A 185 -6.09 -8.09 -12.78
N VAL A 186 -5.06 -7.24 -12.82
CA VAL A 186 -3.90 -7.35 -11.92
C VAL A 186 -4.30 -7.05 -10.48
N LEU A 187 -5.17 -6.08 -10.24
CA LEU A 187 -5.68 -5.78 -8.90
C LEU A 187 -6.47 -6.95 -8.33
N GLU A 188 -7.35 -7.56 -9.12
CA GLU A 188 -8.15 -8.71 -8.68
C GLU A 188 -7.29 -9.94 -8.38
N SER A 189 -6.18 -10.15 -9.09
CA SER A 189 -5.27 -11.27 -8.79
C SER A 189 -4.47 -11.07 -7.49
N LEU A 190 -4.42 -9.84 -6.98
CA LEU A 190 -3.69 -9.46 -5.76
C LEU A 190 -4.62 -9.21 -4.56
N ALA A 191 -5.93 -9.37 -4.73
CA ALA A 191 -6.93 -9.04 -3.71
C ALA A 191 -6.70 -9.81 -2.39
N GLU A 192 -6.47 -11.13 -2.46
CA GLU A 192 -6.20 -11.98 -1.28
C GLU A 192 -4.89 -11.58 -0.58
N PHE A 193 -3.86 -11.24 -1.37
CA PHE A 193 -2.57 -10.80 -0.83
C PHE A 193 -2.73 -9.51 0.01
N TRP A 194 -3.45 -8.52 -0.51
CA TRP A 194 -3.71 -7.30 0.25
C TRP A 194 -4.67 -7.49 1.41
N GLU A 195 -5.60 -8.43 1.34
CA GLU A 195 -6.47 -8.78 2.47
C GLU A 195 -5.65 -9.27 3.67
N VAL A 196 -4.68 -10.16 3.45
CA VAL A 196 -3.75 -10.63 4.49
C VAL A 196 -2.93 -9.47 5.07
N LEU A 197 -2.39 -8.60 4.23
CA LEU A 197 -1.62 -7.44 4.71
C LEU A 197 -2.50 -6.44 5.46
N ASP A 198 -3.74 -6.19 5.02
CA ASP A 198 -4.69 -5.32 5.71
C ASP A 198 -5.09 -5.87 7.09
N GLU A 199 -5.13 -7.20 7.25
CA GLU A 199 -5.33 -7.82 8.56
C GLU A 199 -4.12 -7.58 9.46
N ILE A 200 -2.90 -7.86 8.97
CA ILE A 200 -1.65 -7.64 9.71
C ILE A 200 -1.52 -6.18 10.14
N ASP A 201 -1.71 -5.24 9.21
CA ASP A 201 -1.54 -3.80 9.43
C ASP A 201 -2.57 -3.25 10.42
N ARG A 202 -3.74 -3.89 10.52
CA ARG A 202 -4.81 -3.49 11.45
C ARG A 202 -4.71 -4.14 12.82
N ARG A 203 -4.15 -5.36 12.90
CA ARG A 203 -4.12 -6.18 14.12
C ARG A 203 -2.79 -6.15 14.84
N THR A 204 -1.73 -5.68 14.19
CA THR A 204 -0.37 -5.77 14.72
C THR A 204 0.34 -4.42 14.73
N TRP A 205 1.37 -4.30 15.56
CA TRP A 205 2.24 -3.12 15.55
C TRP A 205 3.35 -3.33 14.51
N VAL A 206 3.15 -2.80 13.31
CA VAL A 206 4.15 -2.80 12.23
C VAL A 206 5.20 -1.72 12.51
N LEU A 207 6.46 -2.13 12.57
CA LEU A 207 7.63 -1.27 12.75
C LEU A 207 8.28 -0.87 11.42
N GLU A 208 8.21 -1.72 10.39
CA GLU A 208 8.75 -1.45 9.06
C GLU A 208 7.91 -2.16 8.00
N PRO A 209 7.51 -1.47 6.91
CA PRO A 209 7.61 -0.02 6.73
C PRO A 209 6.75 0.77 7.71
N GLU A 210 7.20 1.97 8.11
CA GLU A 210 6.44 2.86 9.02
C GLU A 210 5.10 3.29 8.39
N ARG A 211 5.09 3.43 7.06
CA ARG A 211 3.89 3.73 6.26
C ARG A 211 3.83 2.77 5.08
N PRO A 212 3.22 1.59 5.26
CA PRO A 212 3.19 0.60 4.21
C PRO A 212 2.46 1.06 2.95
N SER A 213 3.08 0.83 1.80
CA SER A 213 2.46 0.93 0.49
C SER A 213 1.90 -0.42 0.05
N ARG A 214 1.13 -0.40 -1.04
CA ARG A 214 0.60 -1.62 -1.67
C ARG A 214 1.67 -2.44 -2.41
N ALA A 215 2.86 -1.88 -2.63
CA ALA A 215 4.03 -2.57 -3.16
C ALA A 215 4.86 -3.31 -2.09
N ASP A 216 4.73 -2.94 -0.81
CA ASP A 216 5.55 -3.52 0.26
C ASP A 216 5.10 -4.93 0.63
N THR A 217 5.96 -5.91 0.36
CA THR A 217 5.69 -7.34 0.60
C THR A 217 6.16 -7.86 1.96
N MET A 218 6.72 -6.98 2.80
CA MET A 218 7.24 -7.34 4.11
C MET A 218 6.67 -6.48 5.24
N ARG A 219 6.56 -7.07 6.43
CA ARG A 219 6.15 -6.39 7.67
C ARG A 219 7.06 -6.83 8.81
N ARG A 220 7.75 -5.89 9.45
CA ARG A 220 8.47 -6.16 10.70
C ARG A 220 7.53 -5.85 11.87
N ILE A 221 7.04 -6.88 12.55
CA ILE A 221 6.02 -6.74 13.59
C ILE A 221 6.68 -6.75 14.97
N ALA A 222 6.26 -5.85 15.86
CA ALA A 222 6.66 -5.91 17.26
C ALA A 222 5.92 -7.05 17.98
N ILE A 223 6.67 -7.98 18.54
CA ILE A 223 6.12 -9.00 19.45
C ILE A 223 6.46 -8.53 20.86
N GLY A 224 5.44 -8.10 21.61
CA GLY A 224 5.61 -7.39 22.89
C GLY A 224 6.29 -8.22 24.00
N SER A 225 6.22 -9.55 23.89
CA SER A 225 6.72 -10.48 24.90
C SER A 225 7.10 -11.82 24.28
N SER A 226 7.92 -12.60 24.97
CA SER A 226 8.36 -13.90 24.46
C SER A 226 7.16 -14.84 24.23
N VAL A 227 7.33 -15.85 23.36
CA VAL A 227 6.30 -16.90 23.16
C VAL A 227 5.86 -17.50 24.49
N LEU A 228 6.79 -17.66 25.44
CA LEU A 228 6.49 -18.12 26.80
C LEU A 228 5.45 -17.23 27.48
N HIS A 229 5.66 -15.91 27.48
CA HIS A 229 4.75 -14.96 28.12
C HIS A 229 3.38 -14.96 27.43
N ASN A 230 3.37 -14.95 26.09
CA ASN A 230 2.11 -14.99 25.33
C ASN A 230 1.30 -16.25 25.64
N LEU A 231 1.97 -17.40 25.80
CA LEU A 231 1.32 -18.65 26.17
C LEU A 231 0.86 -18.66 27.64
N GLN A 232 1.61 -18.04 28.56
CA GLN A 232 1.18 -17.86 29.95
C GLN A 232 -0.07 -17.00 30.04
N ASP A 233 -0.13 -15.91 29.27
CA ASP A 233 -1.28 -15.00 29.23
C ASP A 233 -2.51 -15.70 28.64
N VAL A 234 -2.35 -16.44 27.52
CA VAL A 234 -3.47 -17.14 26.86
C VAL A 234 -4.01 -18.29 27.71
N LEU A 235 -3.13 -19.03 28.40
CA LEU A 235 -3.54 -20.16 29.22
C LEU A 235 -3.88 -19.76 30.66
N GLU A 236 -3.64 -18.51 31.04
CA GLU A 236 -3.80 -17.99 32.40
C GLU A 236 -3.08 -18.84 33.47
N ILE A 237 -1.90 -19.39 33.12
CA ILE A 237 -1.08 -20.21 34.02
C ILE A 237 0.37 -19.76 34.04
N GLU A 238 1.02 -19.90 35.19
CA GLU A 238 2.48 -19.87 35.26
C GLU A 238 3.04 -21.23 34.84
N PHE A 239 3.82 -21.26 33.75
CA PHE A 239 4.52 -22.48 33.38
C PHE A 239 5.56 -22.91 34.41
N PRO A 240 5.69 -24.22 34.66
CA PRO A 240 6.72 -24.75 35.53
C PRO A 240 8.12 -24.54 34.92
N SER A 241 9.09 -24.21 35.77
CA SER A 241 10.49 -24.03 35.39
C SER A 241 11.36 -25.14 35.99
N PRO A 242 12.39 -25.63 35.27
CA PRO A 242 13.38 -26.56 35.84
C PRO A 242 14.09 -26.03 37.10
N ALA A 243 14.08 -24.71 37.33
CA ALA A 243 14.65 -24.10 38.52
C ALA A 243 13.73 -24.23 39.76
N THR A 244 12.43 -24.44 39.55
CA THR A 244 11.42 -24.42 40.63
C THR A 244 10.64 -25.73 40.76
N HIS A 245 10.70 -26.60 39.76
CA HIS A 245 9.94 -27.85 39.75
C HIS A 245 10.81 -29.05 39.37
N GLU A 246 10.55 -30.18 40.02
CA GLU A 246 11.19 -31.44 39.69
C GLU A 246 10.51 -32.11 38.48
N LYS A 247 11.31 -32.73 37.61
CA LYS A 247 10.81 -33.41 36.40
C LYS A 247 9.87 -34.58 36.72
N SER A 248 10.04 -35.22 37.88
CA SER A 248 9.19 -36.30 38.39
C SER A 248 7.73 -35.85 38.56
N SER A 249 7.50 -34.59 38.95
CA SER A 249 6.16 -34.04 39.19
C SER A 249 5.28 -33.95 37.95
N PHE A 250 5.88 -34.07 36.74
CA PHE A 250 5.17 -34.01 35.46
C PHE A 250 5.28 -35.32 34.65
N SER A 251 5.99 -36.32 35.20
CA SER A 251 6.21 -37.60 34.51
C SER A 251 5.08 -38.56 34.85
N ALA A 252 3.96 -38.47 34.12
CA ALA A 252 2.83 -39.37 34.34
C ALA A 252 3.08 -40.75 33.72
N GLU A 253 2.90 -41.80 34.52
CA GLU A 253 3.12 -43.18 34.08
C GLU A 253 1.93 -43.73 33.28
N CYS A 254 2.22 -44.60 32.31
CA CYS A 254 1.20 -45.31 31.55
C CYS A 254 0.36 -46.20 32.48
N GLY A 255 -0.97 -46.12 32.38
CA GLY A 255 -1.90 -46.96 33.16
C GLY A 255 -1.90 -48.45 32.79
N ILE A 256 -1.07 -48.90 31.85
CA ILE A 256 -1.01 -50.32 31.45
C ILE A 256 0.35 -50.94 31.80
N CYS A 257 1.44 -50.28 31.40
CA CYS A 257 2.80 -50.79 31.65
C CYS A 257 3.47 -50.18 32.87
N TYR A 258 2.84 -49.19 33.53
CA TYR A 258 3.34 -48.52 34.73
C TYR A 258 4.72 -47.91 34.55
N ALA A 259 5.02 -47.46 33.33
CA ALA A 259 6.28 -46.79 32.99
C ALA A 259 6.00 -45.43 32.34
N TYR A 260 6.82 -44.44 32.69
CA TYR A 260 6.84 -43.15 31.99
C TYR A 260 7.47 -43.27 30.59
N ARG A 261 8.41 -44.20 30.39
CA ARG A 261 9.06 -44.45 29.10
C ARG A 261 8.96 -45.90 28.70
N LEU A 262 8.39 -46.14 27.52
CA LEU A 262 8.48 -47.40 26.81
C LEU A 262 9.36 -47.14 25.59
N GLU A 263 10.63 -47.57 25.66
CA GLU A 263 11.68 -47.18 24.71
C GLU A 263 11.82 -45.65 24.62
N THR A 264 11.44 -45.05 23.49
CA THR A 264 11.43 -43.60 23.26
C THR A 264 10.06 -42.95 23.45
N ALA A 265 8.99 -43.75 23.58
CA ALA A 265 7.62 -43.27 23.70
C ALA A 265 7.25 -42.89 25.13
N ILE A 266 6.46 -41.82 25.25
CA ILE A 266 5.82 -41.38 26.49
C ILE A 266 4.30 -41.56 26.39
N PRO A 267 3.57 -41.62 27.51
CA PRO A 267 2.12 -41.66 27.50
C PRO A 267 1.54 -40.39 26.87
N ASP A 268 0.93 -40.53 25.70
CA ASP A 268 0.41 -39.44 24.88
C ASP A 268 -1.10 -39.57 24.63
N GLN A 269 -1.69 -40.73 24.96
CA GLN A 269 -3.12 -40.99 24.90
C GLN A 269 -3.74 -40.85 26.28
N VAL A 270 -4.70 -39.94 26.44
CA VAL A 270 -5.35 -39.67 27.73
C VAL A 270 -6.83 -40.04 27.66
N CYS A 271 -7.36 -40.62 28.73
CA CYS A 271 -8.79 -40.86 28.81
C CYS A 271 -9.58 -39.55 28.72
N ASN A 272 -10.59 -39.51 27.84
CA ASN A 272 -11.40 -38.33 27.58
C ASN A 272 -12.36 -37.94 28.73
N ASP A 273 -12.62 -38.83 29.70
CA ASP A 273 -13.44 -38.46 30.88
C ASP A 273 -12.58 -37.56 31.80
N PRO A 274 -12.99 -36.30 32.05
CA PRO A 274 -12.20 -35.35 32.83
C PRO A 274 -11.94 -35.78 34.28
N ARG A 275 -12.73 -36.72 34.81
CA ARG A 275 -12.55 -37.28 36.17
C ARG A 275 -11.58 -38.45 36.18
N CYS A 276 -11.26 -39.02 35.01
CA CYS A 276 -10.33 -40.13 34.87
C CYS A 276 -8.94 -39.61 34.47
N GLY A 277 -8.82 -39.00 33.28
CA GLY A 277 -7.55 -38.43 32.80
C GLY A 277 -6.35 -39.38 32.78
N GLN A 278 -6.56 -40.71 32.88
CA GLN A 278 -5.46 -41.67 32.94
C GLN A 278 -4.70 -41.67 31.60
N PRO A 279 -3.36 -41.50 31.62
CA PRO A 279 -2.55 -41.53 30.41
C PRO A 279 -2.08 -42.95 30.09
N PHE A 280 -1.89 -43.22 28.80
CA PHE A 280 -1.44 -44.48 28.24
C PHE A 280 -0.48 -44.22 27.09
N HIS A 281 0.50 -45.09 26.91
CA HIS A 281 1.21 -45.17 25.63
C HIS A 281 0.22 -45.60 24.55
N GLN A 282 0.28 -44.97 23.38
CA GLN A 282 -0.51 -45.38 22.21
C GLN A 282 -0.40 -46.90 21.94
N ALA A 283 0.82 -47.45 21.96
CA ALA A 283 1.05 -48.87 21.72
C ALA A 283 0.37 -49.76 22.79
N CYS A 284 0.53 -49.43 24.07
CA CYS A 284 -0.10 -50.20 25.15
C CYS A 284 -1.63 -50.18 25.05
N LEU A 285 -2.22 -49.00 24.80
CA LEU A 285 -3.67 -48.88 24.68
C LEU A 285 -4.21 -49.59 23.44
N TYR A 286 -3.49 -49.53 22.32
CA TYR A 286 -3.84 -50.26 21.11
C TYR A 286 -3.82 -51.78 21.32
N GLU A 287 -2.73 -52.30 21.90
CA GLU A 287 -2.59 -53.72 22.23
C GLU A 287 -3.68 -54.20 23.19
N TRP A 288 -4.02 -53.37 24.18
CA TRP A 288 -5.10 -53.66 25.12
C TRP A 288 -6.46 -53.73 24.43
N LEU A 289 -6.84 -52.68 23.69
CA LEU A 289 -8.16 -52.61 23.07
C LEU A 289 -8.36 -53.66 21.99
N ARG A 290 -7.35 -53.96 21.16
CA ARG A 290 -7.48 -54.98 20.11
C ARG A 290 -7.70 -56.40 20.66
N ALA A 291 -7.29 -56.66 21.91
CA ALA A 291 -7.49 -57.94 22.58
C ALA A 291 -8.91 -58.11 23.14
N LEU A 292 -9.71 -57.04 23.22
CA LEU A 292 -11.06 -57.08 23.77
C LEU A 292 -12.11 -57.35 22.68
N PRO A 293 -13.04 -58.31 22.88
CA PRO A 293 -14.12 -58.60 21.91
C PRO A 293 -15.17 -57.48 21.84
N SER A 294 -15.24 -56.61 22.85
CA SER A 294 -16.11 -55.43 22.88
C SER A 294 -15.59 -54.28 22.02
N SER A 295 -14.31 -54.28 21.66
CA SER A 295 -13.73 -53.22 20.84
C SER A 295 -14.26 -53.26 19.41
N ARG A 296 -14.24 -52.10 18.76
CA ARG A 296 -14.59 -51.93 17.35
C ARG A 296 -13.43 -51.27 16.65
N GLN A 297 -13.13 -51.70 15.44
CA GLN A 297 -12.11 -51.07 14.61
C GLN A 297 -12.79 -50.45 13.39
N SER A 298 -12.41 -49.22 13.07
CA SER A 298 -12.76 -48.56 11.82
C SER A 298 -11.50 -47.92 11.24
N PHE A 299 -11.10 -48.35 10.05
CA PHE A 299 -9.84 -47.95 9.42
C PHE A 299 -8.64 -48.14 10.37
N SER A 300 -7.91 -47.05 10.65
CA SER A 300 -6.76 -46.99 11.53
C SER A 300 -7.09 -46.60 12.97
N VAL A 301 -8.37 -46.61 13.38
CA VAL A 301 -8.80 -46.23 14.73
C VAL A 301 -9.52 -47.39 15.40
N VAL A 302 -9.11 -47.69 16.63
CA VAL A 302 -9.78 -48.66 17.52
C VAL A 302 -10.57 -47.89 18.58
N PHE A 303 -11.81 -48.32 18.78
CA PHE A 303 -12.77 -47.78 19.72
C PHE A 303 -13.04 -48.83 20.79
N GLY A 304 -13.01 -48.44 22.06
CA GLY A 304 -13.34 -49.32 23.16
C GLY A 304 -13.55 -48.56 24.45
N GLU A 305 -13.32 -49.23 25.57
CA GLU A 305 -13.56 -48.70 26.91
C GLU A 305 -12.24 -48.51 27.66
N CYS A 306 -12.12 -47.40 28.39
CA CYS A 306 -10.96 -47.10 29.22
C CYS A 306 -10.79 -48.17 30.30
N PRO A 307 -9.58 -48.73 30.52
CA PRO A 307 -9.34 -49.76 31.54
C PRO A 307 -9.66 -49.33 32.97
N TYR A 308 -9.71 -48.02 33.24
CA TYR A 308 -9.87 -47.46 34.59
C TYR A 308 -11.29 -47.01 34.92
N CYS A 309 -12.01 -46.48 33.93
CA CYS A 309 -13.35 -45.88 34.17
C CYS A 309 -14.45 -46.44 33.27
N SER A 310 -14.11 -47.37 32.38
CA SER A 310 -15.03 -47.97 31.38
C SER A 310 -15.73 -46.97 30.46
N LYS A 311 -15.30 -45.69 30.44
CA LYS A 311 -15.81 -44.69 29.51
C LYS A 311 -15.21 -44.89 28.12
N PRO A 312 -15.92 -44.46 27.05
CA PRO A 312 -15.41 -44.57 25.69
C PRO A 312 -14.04 -43.92 25.53
N ILE A 313 -13.11 -44.65 24.91
CA ILE A 313 -11.77 -44.18 24.56
C ILE A 313 -11.41 -44.69 23.16
N THR A 314 -10.58 -43.96 22.46
CA THR A 314 -10.12 -44.31 21.11
C THR A 314 -8.61 -44.25 21.03
N VAL A 315 -8.03 -45.05 20.15
CA VAL A 315 -6.60 -45.06 19.89
C VAL A 315 -6.34 -45.30 18.40
N LYS A 316 -5.37 -44.57 17.85
CA LYS A 316 -4.92 -44.79 16.47
C LYS A 316 -3.94 -45.96 16.42
N MET A 317 -4.01 -46.78 15.38
CA MET A 317 -2.95 -47.73 15.04
C MET A 317 -1.66 -46.94 14.83
N ALA A 318 -0.57 -47.35 15.47
CA ALA A 318 0.74 -46.78 15.17
C ALA A 318 1.09 -47.08 13.71
N ALA A 319 1.53 -46.08 12.95
CA ALA A 319 2.10 -46.32 11.63
C ALA A 319 3.35 -47.20 11.81
N PRO A 320 3.57 -48.21 10.94
CA PRO A 320 4.84 -48.93 10.97
C PRO A 320 5.96 -47.91 10.77
N LEU A 321 6.93 -47.89 11.69
CA LEU A 321 8.16 -47.12 11.54
C LEU A 321 8.83 -47.57 10.24
N SER A 322 8.92 -46.68 9.26
CA SER A 322 9.61 -46.89 7.98
C SER A 322 11.12 -46.91 8.15
#